data_AF-A0A932Y5E2-F1
#
_entry.id   AF-A0A932Y5E2-F1
#
_cell.length_a   1.000
_cell.length_b   1.000
_cell.length_c   1.000
_cell.angle_alpha   90.00
_cell.angle_beta   90.00
_cell.angle_gamma   90.00
#
_symmetry.space_group_name_H-M   'P 1'
#
loop_
_entity.id
_entity.type
_entity.pdbx_description
1 polymer ?
#
loop_
_entity_poly.entity_id
_entity_poly.type
_entity_poly.pdbx_seq_one_letter_code
_entity_poly.pdbx_strand_id
1 'polypeptide(L)'
;MENTKWMPLLDYAATKGISLSTLRRRIKANKIQYELRGGKYYIFDDGQYPIEDPQKTISDLKEEIADLKTYVKFLEEKTGTAQ
;
A
#
# COMPACT_ATOMS: atom_id res chain seq x y z
N MET A 1 1.95 -15.10 -6.03
CA MET A 1 3.31 -15.58 -5.69
C MET A 1 3.82 -14.67 -4.59
N GLU A 2 3.76 -15.12 -3.35
CA GLU A 2 4.17 -14.36 -2.17
C GLU A 2 5.69 -14.28 -2.13
N ASN A 3 6.24 -13.12 -2.47
CA ASN A 3 7.68 -12.88 -2.36
C ASN A 3 7.99 -12.44 -0.93
N THR A 4 7.88 -13.36 0.03
CA THR A 4 8.31 -13.11 1.41
C THR A 4 9.83 -12.93 1.41
N LYS A 5 10.31 -11.69 1.44
CA LYS A 5 11.73 -11.38 1.22
C LYS A 5 12.25 -10.40 2.27
N TRP A 6 13.35 -10.78 2.92
CA TRP A 6 14.17 -9.85 3.70
C TRP A 6 14.87 -8.89 2.75
N MET A 7 14.56 -7.61 2.86
CA MET A 7 15.05 -6.56 1.98
C MET A 7 15.79 -5.51 2.80
N PRO A 8 16.94 -4.98 2.33
CA PRO A 8 17.60 -3.85 2.97
C PRO A 8 16.63 -2.68 3.15
N LEU A 9 16.76 -1.94 4.27
CA LEU A 9 15.90 -0.81 4.59
C LEU A 9 15.74 0.20 3.44
N LEU A 10 16.83 0.47 2.72
CA LEU A 10 16.87 1.38 1.58
C LEU A 10 16.06 0.84 0.40
N ASP A 11 16.27 -0.44 0.08
CA ASP A 11 15.56 -1.10 -1.02
C ASP A 11 14.07 -1.22 -0.71
N TYR A 12 13.72 -1.50 0.56
CA TYR A 12 12.32 -1.56 1.01
C TYR A 12 11.64 -0.20 0.91
N ALA A 13 12.34 0.87 1.30
CA ALA A 13 11.88 2.25 1.13
C ALA A 13 11.60 2.57 -0.34
N ALA A 14 12.55 2.27 -1.23
CA ALA A 14 12.41 2.53 -2.66
C ALA A 14 11.30 1.68 -3.31
N THR A 15 11.24 0.39 -3.00
CA THR A 15 10.27 -0.54 -3.59
C THR A 15 8.83 -0.21 -3.19
N LYS A 16 8.62 0.21 -1.93
CA LYS A 16 7.28 0.51 -1.40
C LYS A 16 6.92 2.00 -1.41
N GLY A 17 7.85 2.88 -1.83
CA GLY A 17 7.65 4.33 -1.82
C GLY A 17 7.58 4.96 -0.42
N ILE A 18 8.15 4.32 0.60
CA ILE A 18 8.04 4.75 2.01
C ILE A 18 9.30 5.49 2.43
N SER A 19 9.17 6.65 3.08
CA SER A 19 10.35 7.38 3.56
C SER A 19 11.14 6.62 4.62
N LEU A 20 12.47 6.79 4.65
CA LEU A 20 13.34 6.20 5.68
C LEU A 20 12.94 6.66 7.09
N SER A 21 12.47 7.89 7.24
CA SER A 21 11.97 8.43 8.52
C SER A 21 10.73 7.66 9.00
N THR A 22 9.80 7.34 8.09
CA THR A 22 8.62 6.52 8.39
C THR A 22 9.04 5.10 8.78
N LEU A 23 9.97 4.48 8.05
CA LEU A 23 10.45 3.13 8.39
C LEU A 23 11.17 3.11 9.74
N ARG A 24 12.07 4.07 10.01
CA ARG A 24 12.76 4.19 11.31
C ARG A 24 11.77 4.36 12.46
N ARG A 25 10.71 5.15 12.28
CA ARG A 25 9.63 5.29 13.27
C ARG A 25 8.90 3.97 13.48
N ARG A 26 8.61 3.21 12.42
CA ARG A 26 7.94 1.91 12.49
C ARG A 26 8.80 0.84 13.16
N ILE A 27 10.11 0.83 12.91
CA ILE A 27 11.10 -0.01 13.62
C ILE A 27 11.04 0.30 15.12
N LYS A 28 11.15 1.59 15.49
CA LYS A 28 11.07 2.03 16.90
C LYS A 28 9.74 1.68 17.57
N ALA A 29 8.64 1.75 16.83
CA ALA A 29 7.30 1.42 17.32
C ALA A 29 6.99 -0.10 17.25
N ASN A 30 7.96 -0.94 16.86
CA ASN A 30 7.82 -2.39 16.68
C ASN A 30 6.62 -2.79 15.79
N LYS A 31 6.30 -1.96 14.79
CA LYS A 31 5.17 -2.19 13.85
C LYS A 31 5.54 -3.01 12.63
N ILE A 32 6.82 -3.28 12.42
CA ILE A 32 7.35 -4.04 11.29
C ILE A 32 8.43 -4.99 11.78
N GLN A 33 8.54 -6.14 11.13
CA GLN A 33 9.61 -7.10 11.40
C GLN A 33 10.91 -6.61 10.77
N TYR A 34 11.96 -6.52 11.60
CA TYR A 34 13.27 -6.07 11.16
C TYR A 34 14.38 -6.95 11.77
N GLU A 35 15.51 -7.00 11.07
CA GLU A 35 16.72 -7.67 11.54
C GLU A 35 17.94 -6.79 11.29
N LEU A 36 18.86 -6.74 12.26
CA LEU A 36 20.12 -6.02 12.13
C LEU A 36 21.24 -7.02 11.79
N ARG A 37 21.74 -6.97 10.55
CA ARG A 37 22.84 -7.82 10.08
C ARG A 37 24.04 -6.95 9.73
N GLY A 38 25.14 -7.08 10.46
CA GLY A 38 26.38 -6.33 10.19
C GLY A 38 26.22 -4.81 10.16
N GLY A 39 25.36 -4.25 11.03
CA GLY A 39 25.07 -2.81 11.08
C GLY A 39 24.07 -2.30 10.04
N LYS A 40 23.53 -3.18 9.19
CA LYS A 40 22.49 -2.84 8.21
C LYS A 40 21.14 -3.38 8.65
N TYR A 41 20.11 -2.56 8.50
CA TYR A 41 18.73 -2.95 8.77
C TYR A 41 18.13 -3.67 7.56
N TYR A 42 17.52 -4.81 7.82
CA TYR A 42 16.72 -5.59 6.88
C TYR A 42 15.28 -5.58 7.36
N ILE A 43 14.33 -5.36 6.46
CA ILE A 43 12.89 -5.40 6.71
C ILE A 43 12.32 -6.65 6.05
N PHE A 44 11.46 -7.36 6.76
CA PHE A 44 10.70 -8.46 6.19
C PHE A 44 9.52 -7.90 5.40
N ASP A 45 9.50 -8.13 4.09
CA ASP A 45 8.34 -7.87 3.26
C ASP A 45 7.43 -9.10 3.30
N ASP A 46 6.31 -9.01 4.01
CA ASP A 46 5.25 -10.04 4.03
C ASP A 46 4.29 -9.90 2.83
N GLY A 47 4.60 -8.99 1.89
CA GLY A 47 3.75 -8.68 0.75
C GLY A 47 2.62 -7.70 1.09
N GLN A 48 2.42 -7.34 2.36
CA GLN A 48 1.45 -6.32 2.71
C GLN A 48 2.03 -4.93 2.44
N TYR A 49 1.29 -4.12 1.68
CA TYR A 49 1.62 -2.72 1.51
C TYR A 49 1.27 -1.97 2.79
N PRO A 50 2.25 -1.38 3.50
CA PRO A 50 1.96 -0.67 4.73
C PRO A 50 1.25 0.64 4.38
N ILE A 51 -0.08 0.66 4.52
CA ILE A 51 -0.89 1.84 4.26
C ILE A 51 -0.41 2.97 5.21
N GLU A 52 0.08 4.07 4.63
CA GLU A 52 0.68 5.18 5.41
C GLU A 52 -0.36 5.87 6.30
N ASP A 53 -1.57 6.02 5.78
CA ASP A 53 -2.74 6.54 6.47
C ASP A 53 -3.98 5.76 6.01
N PRO A 54 -4.41 4.74 6.78
CA PRO A 54 -5.59 3.95 6.44
C PRO A 54 -6.84 4.80 6.23
N GLN A 55 -7.00 5.91 6.95
CA GLN A 55 -8.18 6.76 6.83
C GLN A 55 -8.17 7.54 5.52
N LYS A 56 -7.02 8.12 5.17
CA LYS A 56 -6.85 8.80 3.89
C LYS A 56 -7.05 7.83 2.72
N THR A 57 -6.42 6.66 2.75
CA THR A 57 -6.58 5.66 1.70
C THR A 57 -8.03 5.17 1.59
N ILE A 58 -8.73 4.96 2.71
CA ILE A 58 -10.16 4.63 2.68
C ILE A 58 -10.98 5.78 2.06
N SER A 59 -10.65 7.03 2.36
CA SER A 59 -11.32 8.20 1.77
C SER A 59 -11.12 8.24 0.26
N ASP A 60 -9.87 8.18 -0.19
CA ASP A 60 -9.49 8.23 -1.62
C ASP A 60 -10.16 7.08 -2.39
N LEU A 61 -10.15 5.85 -1.85
CA LEU A 61 -10.80 4.70 -2.47
C LEU A 61 -12.33 4.83 -2.52
N LYS A 62 -12.94 5.45 -1.52
CA LYS A 62 -14.40 5.69 -1.52
C LYS A 62 -14.82 6.66 -2.59
N GLU A 63 -14.03 7.71 -2.83
CA GLU A 63 -14.23 8.68 -3.90
C GLU A 63 -14.14 8.00 -5.27
N GLU A 64 -13.07 7.22 -5.51
CA GLU A 64 -12.89 6.48 -6.76
C GLU A 64 -14.04 5.47 -7.01
N ILE A 65 -14.49 4.76 -5.97
CA ILE A 65 -15.65 3.86 -6.08
C ILE A 65 -16.93 4.64 -6.45
N ALA A 66 -17.13 5.85 -5.93
CA ALA A 66 -18.31 6.65 -6.24
C ALA A 66 -18.31 7.10 -7.71
N ASP A 67 -17.16 7.51 -8.22
CA ASP A 67 -16.98 7.90 -9.62
C ASP A 67 -17.19 6.72 -10.55
N LEU A 68 -16.59 5.57 -10.24
CA LEU A 68 -16.76 4.34 -11.02
C LEU A 68 -18.21 3.87 -11.02
N LYS A 69 -18.92 3.94 -9.89
CA LYS A 69 -20.36 3.62 -9.83
C LYS A 69 -21.18 4.56 -10.70
N THR A 70 -20.86 5.84 -10.72
CA THR A 70 -21.52 6.84 -11.58
C THR A 70 -21.29 6.52 -13.06
N TYR A 71 -20.06 6.16 -13.43
CA TYR A 71 -19.72 5.78 -14.78
C TYR A 71 -20.41 4.48 -15.22
N VAL A 72 -20.45 3.46 -14.36
CA VAL A 72 -21.17 2.20 -14.61
C VAL A 72 -22.65 2.48 -14.88
N LYS A 73 -23.30 3.27 -14.03
CA LYS A 73 -24.71 3.64 -14.20
C LYS A 73 -24.96 4.32 -15.55
N PHE A 74 -24.10 5.27 -15.93
CA PHE A 74 -24.18 5.94 -17.23
C PHE A 74 -24.03 4.97 -18.41
N LEU A 75 -23.12 3.98 -18.30
CA LEU A 75 -22.97 2.96 -19.32
C LEU A 75 -24.17 2.02 -19.39
N GLU A 76 -24.69 1.60 -18.24
CA GLU A 76 -25.91 0.77 -18.15
C GLU A 76 -27.09 1.46 -18.84
N GLU A 77 -27.30 2.76 -18.59
CA GLU A 77 -28.33 3.58 -19.23
C GLU A 77 -28.14 3.67 -20.76
N LYS A 78 -26.88 3.74 -21.24
CA LYS A 78 -26.57 3.75 -22.67
C LYS A 78 -26.74 2.38 -23.34
N THR A 79 -26.52 1.29 -22.61
CA THR A 79 -26.71 -0.07 -23.11
C THR A 79 -28.17 -0.56 -22.96
N GLY A 80 -28.93 0.08 -22.08
CA GLY A 80 -30.33 -0.25 -21.77
C GLY A 80 -31.38 0.34 -22.71
N THR A 81 -31.01 1.11 -23.73
CA THR A 81 -31.94 1.61 -24.78
C THR A 81 -32.00 0.68 -26.00
N ALA A 82 -31.91 -0.63 -25.78
CA ALA A 82 -32.14 -1.66 -26.79
C ALA A 82 -32.99 -2.80 -26.20
N GLN A 83 -34.22 -2.48 -25.80
CA GLN A 83 -35.32 -3.45 -25.65
C GLN A 83 -36.65 -2.77 -25.94
#